data_AF-X1T496-F1
#
_entry.id   AF-X1T496-F1
#
_cell.length_a   1.000
_cell.length_b   1.000
_cell.length_c   1.000
_cell.angle_alpha   90.00
_cell.angle_beta   90.00
_cell.angle_gamma   90.00
#
_symmetry.space_group_name_H-M   'P 1'
#
loop_
_entity.id
_entity.type
_entity.pdbx_description
1 polymer ?
#
loop_
_entity_poly.entity_id
_entity_poly.type
_entity_poly.pdbx_seq_one_letter_code
_entity_poly.pdbx_strand_id
1 'polypeptide(L)' 'MPRIDKMFAFIAENNGNDEGVIGAVTPQGWMPLVGADMARVESLRPIAQRVARVTGKPVKLVVFNTRRELEVINA' A
#
# COMPACT_ATOMS: atom_id res chain seq x y z
N MET A 1 -8.27 -11.94 -12.61
CA MET A 1 -7.46 -11.75 -11.40
C MET A 1 -8.05 -12.62 -10.30
N PRO A 2 -7.23 -13.30 -9.47
CA PRO A 2 -7.73 -14.09 -8.36
C PRO A 2 -8.42 -13.21 -7.31
N ARG A 3 -9.27 -13.82 -6.48
CA ARG A 3 -9.87 -13.16 -5.32
C ARG A 3 -8.78 -12.65 -4.37
N ILE A 4 -8.93 -11.43 -3.87
CA ILE A 4 -7.99 -10.85 -2.91
C ILE A 4 -8.35 -11.34 -1.51
N ASP A 5 -7.57 -12.27 -0.97
CA ASP A 5 -7.78 -12.82 0.38
C ASP A 5 -6.81 -12.21 1.42
N LYS A 6 -5.74 -11.55 0.93
CA LYS A 6 -4.76 -10.81 1.72
C LYS A 6 -4.36 -9.55 0.97
N MET A 7 -3.96 -8.53 1.72
CA MET A 7 -3.52 -7.26 1.19
C MET A 7 -2.21 -6.86 1.87
N PHE A 8 -1.26 -6.39 1.08
CA PHE A 8 -0.01 -5.83 1.54
C PHE A 8 0.00 -4.34 1.26
N ALA A 9 0.41 -3.52 2.22
CA ALA A 9 0.50 -2.08 2.04
C ALA A 9 1.87 -1.57 2.51
N PHE A 10 2.45 -0.64 1.74
CA PHE A 10 3.52 0.19 2.24
C PHE A 10 2.93 1.39 2.99
N ILE A 11 3.29 1.52 4.26
CA ILE A 11 2.85 2.61 5.12
C ILE A 11 4.03 3.46 5.56
N ALA A 12 3.83 4.77 5.66
CA ALA A 12 4.80 5.70 6.20
C ALA A 12 4.26 6.33 7.48
N GLU A 13 5.15 6.64 8.41
CA GLU A 13 4.80 7.42 9.60
C GLU A 13 4.39 8.84 9.18
N ASN A 14 3.24 9.28 9.69
CA ASN A 14 2.79 10.64 9.59
C ASN A 14 2.92 11.31 10.97
N ASN A 15 3.12 12.63 11.00
CA ASN A 15 3.49 13.39 12.21
C ASN A 15 2.77 12.88 13.48
N GLY A 16 3.52 12.38 14.47
CA GLY A 16 2.96 11.77 15.68
C GLY A 16 2.95 10.24 15.63
N ASN A 17 1.89 9.61 16.12
CA ASN A 17 1.70 8.15 16.14
C ASN A 17 0.82 7.63 14.98
N ASP A 18 0.61 8.45 13.95
CA ASP A 18 -0.29 8.13 12.85
C ASP A 18 0.47 7.48 11.68
N GLU A 19 -0.23 6.64 10.90
CA GLU A 19 0.33 5.96 9.73
C GLU A 19 -0.56 6.17 8.52
N GLY A 20 0.05 6.33 7.34
CA GLY A 20 -0.65 6.48 6.07
C GLY A 20 -0.15 5.50 5.01
N VAL A 21 -1.06 4.99 4.19
CA VAL A 21 -0.70 4.23 2.99
C VAL A 21 -0.03 5.19 2.00
N ILE A 22 1.13 4.79 1.50
CA ILE A 22 1.89 5.61 0.55
C ILE A 22 1.18 5.62 -0.80
N GLY A 23 0.96 6.82 -1.35
CA GLY A 23 0.47 7.02 -2.72
C GLY A 23 1.60 7.37 -3.69
N ALA A 24 1.44 6.95 -4.94
CA ALA A 24 2.30 7.35 -6.05
C ALA A 24 1.46 7.84 -7.23
N VAL A 25 1.92 8.91 -7.89
CA VAL A 25 1.32 9.39 -9.13
C VAL A 25 1.78 8.51 -10.29
N THR A 26 0.82 8.03 -11.07
CA THR A 26 1.02 7.28 -12.32
C THR A 26 0.31 7.99 -13.46
N PRO A 27 0.55 7.63 -14.74
CA PRO A 27 -0.24 8.16 -15.86
C PRO A 27 -1.76 7.90 -15.73
N GLN A 28 -2.15 6.91 -14.94
CA GLN A 28 -3.55 6.55 -14.66
C GLN A 28 -4.12 7.28 -13.42
N GLY A 29 -3.33 8.14 -12.76
CA GLY A 29 -3.72 8.88 -11.57
C GLY A 29 -2.98 8.45 -10.30
N TRP A 30 -3.51 8.86 -9.16
CA TRP A 30 -2.99 8.47 -7.85
C TRP A 30 -3.29 7.00 -7.58
N MET A 31 -2.24 6.23 -7.29
CA MET A 31 -2.34 4.81 -6.96
C MET A 31 -1.72 4.56 -5.58
N PRO A 32 -2.42 3.85 -4.67
CA PRO A 32 -1.82 3.42 -3.42
C PRO A 32 -0.80 2.31 -3.67
N LEU A 33 0.28 2.28 -2.89
CA LEU A 33 1.27 1.21 -2.93
C LEU A 33 0.75 -0.03 -2.18
N VAL A 34 -0.23 -0.70 -2.79
CA VAL A 34 -0.91 -1.88 -2.27
C VAL A 34 -0.75 -3.06 -3.24
N GLY A 35 -0.48 -4.24 -2.70
CA GLY A 35 -0.37 -5.50 -3.46
C GLY A 35 -1.30 -6.59 -2.92
N ALA A 36 -1.85 -7.41 -3.81
CA ALA A 36 -2.60 -8.62 -3.44
C ALA A 36 -1.70 -9.87 -3.28
N ASP A 37 -0.44 -9.77 -3.70
CA ASP A 37 0.57 -10.83 -3.65
C ASP A 37 1.98 -10.23 -3.64
N MET A 38 2.97 -11.05 -3.30
CA MET A 38 4.35 -10.59 -3.15
C MET A 38 5.01 -10.16 -4.46
N ALA A 39 4.64 -10.72 -5.63
CA ALA A 39 5.24 -10.29 -6.89
C ALA A 39 4.87 -8.83 -7.21
N ARG A 40 3.63 -8.42 -6.90
CA ARG A 40 3.21 -7.02 -6.97
C ARG A 40 3.85 -6.16 -5.89
N VAL A 41 4.03 -6.65 -4.67
CA VAL A 41 4.74 -5.91 -3.61
C VAL A 41 6.18 -5.60 -4.02
N GLU A 42 6.89 -6.56 -4.61
CA GLU A 42 8.26 -6.37 -5.06
C GLU A 42 8.38 -5.31 -6.16
N SER A 43 7.42 -5.22 -7.08
CA SER A 43 7.43 -4.18 -8.13
C SER A 43 7.21 -2.76 -7.57
N LEU A 44 6.54 -2.64 -6.41
CA LEU A 44 6.29 -1.38 -5.72
C LEU A 44 7.42 -0.98 -4.77
N ARG A 45 8.26 -1.93 -4.33
CA ARG A 45 9.34 -1.73 -3.36
C ARG A 45 10.31 -0.61 -3.72
N PRO A 46 10.77 -0.43 -4.98
CA PRO A 46 11.67 0.68 -5.33
C PRO A 46 11.05 2.05 -5.07
N ILE A 47 9.73 2.19 -5.22
CA ILE A 47 9.01 3.44 -4.95
C ILE A 47 8.97 3.70 -3.45
N ALA A 48 8.65 2.67 -2.65
CA ALA A 48 8.65 2.76 -1.19
C ALA A 48 10.03 3.13 -0.63
N GLN A 49 11.11 2.53 -1.16
CA GLN A 49 12.49 2.88 -0.80
C GLN A 49 12.82 4.34 -1.14
N ARG A 50 12.37 4.82 -2.30
CA ARG A 50 12.55 6.24 -2.68
C ARG A 50 11.81 7.17 -1.71
N VAL A 51 10.58 6.83 -1.31
CA VAL A 51 9.81 7.62 -0.34
C VAL A 51 10.52 7.66 1.01
N ALA A 52 11.01 6.53 1.52
CA ALA A 52 11.79 6.49 2.76
C ALA A 52 13.03 7.41 2.68
N ARG A 53 13.75 7.37 1.55
CA ARG A 53 14.95 8.19 1.35
C ARG A 53 14.64 9.69 1.27
N VAL A 54 13.60 10.08 0.54
CA VAL A 54 13.26 11.50 0.31
C VAL A 54 12.64 12.13 1.56
N THR A 55 11.83 11.38 2.29
CA THR A 55 11.13 11.90 3.47
C THR A 55 11.95 11.78 4.76
N GLY A 56 12.97 10.92 4.79
CA GLY A 56 13.70 10.58 6.00
C GLY A 56 12.87 9.79 7.02
N LYS A 57 11.66 9.35 6.64
CA LYS A 57 10.74 8.64 7.53
C LYS A 57 10.80 7.13 7.30
N PRO A 58 10.64 6.31 8.36
CA PRO A 58 10.51 4.87 8.21
C PRO A 58 9.31 4.51 7.34
N VAL A 59 9.52 3.54 6.44
CA VAL A 59 8.45 2.92 5.64
C VAL A 59 8.35 1.46 6.03
N LYS A 60 7.14 1.01 6.38
CA LYS A 60 6.85 -0.36 6.80
C LYS A 60 6.06 -1.08 5.71
N LEU A 61 6.32 -2.37 5.53
CA LEU A 61 5.47 -3.25 4.75
C LEU A 61 4.59 -4.04 5.73
N VAL A 62 3.28 -3.85 5.65
CA VAL A 62 2.31 -4.53 6.52
C VAL A 62 1.41 -5.45 5.72
N VAL A 63 0.96 -6.54 6.36
CA VAL A 63 0.01 -7.50 5.79
C VAL A 63 -1.30 -7.45 6.56
N PHE A 64 -2.39 -7.26 5.82
CA PHE A 64 -3.76 -7.43 6.29
C PHE A 64 -4.27 -8.76 5.74
N ASN A 65 -4.48 -9.74 6.61
CA ASN A 65 -4.75 -11.13 6.23
C ASN A 65 -6.17 -11.60 6.56
N THR A 66 -6.99 -10.75 7.18
CA THR A 66 -8.37 -11.05 7.53
C THR A 66 -9.29 -10.26 6.61
N ARG A 67 -9.97 -10.98 5.72
CA ARG A 67 -11.00 -10.39 4.85
C ARG A 67 -12.36 -10.49 5.54
N ARG A 68 -13.04 -9.36 5.65
CA ARG A 68 -14.47 -9.28 6.00
C ARG A 68 -15.15 -8.40 4.97
N GLU A 69 -16.16 -8.93 4.31
CA GLU A 69 -17.01 -8.16 3.40
C GLU A 69 -18.04 -7.39 4.25
N LEU A 70 -18.08 -6.07 4.11
CA LEU A 70 -18.99 -5.21 4.87
C LEU A 70 -20.20 -4.80 4.02
N GLU A 71 -19.97 -4.48 2.75
CA GLU A 71 -20.99 -4.05 1.80
C GLU A 71 -20.56 -4.35 0.37
N VAL A 72 -21.52 -4.33 -0.55
CA VAL A 72 -21.30 -4.39 -2.00
C VAL A 72 -21.97 -3.16 -2.61
N ILE A 73 -21.19 -2.31 -3.27
CA ILE A 73 -21.68 -1.13 -3.98
C ILE A 73 -21.90 -1.51 -5.44
N ASN A 74 -23.14 -1.39 -5.92
CA ASN A 74 -23.50 -1.60 -7.33
C ASN A 74 -23.63 -0.25 -8.04
N ALA A 75 -23.44 -0.27 -9.36
CA ALA A 75 -23.70 0.90 -10.21
C ALA A 75 -25.19 1.21 -10.32
#